data_AF-A0A8J8JRB0-F1
#
_entry.id   AF-A0A8J8JRB0-F1
#
_cell.length_a   1.000
_cell.length_b   1.000
_cell.length_c   1.000
_cell.angle_alpha   90.00
_cell.angle_beta   90.00
_cell.angle_gamma   90.00
#
_symmetry.space_group_name_H-M   'P 1'
#
loop_
_entity.id
_entity.type
_entity.pdbx_description
1 polymer ?
#
loop_
_entity_poly.entity_id
_entity_poly.type
_entity_poly.pdbx_seq_one_letter_code
_entity_poly.pdbx_strand_id
1 'polypeptide(L)'
;FQCRDEPHRIAGVELDGYLGADSVMVFNYKKHEDVILDREFIDDLHKILGDKVGYRFFIVVPAASVMFFEDYIEKGKTKYFVLRIPYSIIDELHRRGFTHIKQPIREADVNDTIDAVGFDFIQIPDVECEYCIEDKKGQVEIANGNKEAAVKIEKFKSNILSKKPLEFENRETLSMVMVDYNYDSEVFDFDDVFYAEDLKKNEWEVRFDVDKIAGQMMIIYIDIFGNEKREVKGLEEFKERRQN
;
A
#
# COMPACT_ATOMS: atom_id res chain seq x y z
N PHE A 1 -18.14 -9.60 -4.23
CA PHE A 1 -18.80 -10.15 -3.02
C PHE A 1 -19.77 -11.32 -3.27
N GLN A 2 -19.89 -11.88 -4.50
CA GLN A 2 -20.83 -12.99 -4.79
C GLN A 2 -22.32 -12.66 -4.58
N CYS A 3 -22.70 -11.38 -4.62
CA CYS A 3 -24.09 -10.98 -4.62
C CYS A 3 -24.75 -11.35 -5.95
N ARG A 4 -26.00 -11.81 -5.91
CA ARG A 4 -26.85 -12.00 -7.09
C ARG A 4 -27.60 -10.69 -7.37
N ASP A 5 -27.56 -10.25 -8.63
CA ASP A 5 -28.29 -9.09 -9.14
C ASP A 5 -29.76 -9.49 -9.38
N GLU A 6 -30.55 -9.39 -8.31
CA GLU A 6 -31.96 -9.80 -8.26
C GLU A 6 -32.75 -8.72 -7.49
N PRO A 7 -33.06 -7.59 -8.16
CA PRO A 7 -33.69 -6.45 -7.50
C PRO A 7 -35.04 -6.82 -6.89
N HIS A 8 -35.33 -6.28 -5.71
CA HIS A 8 -36.57 -6.53 -5.00
C HIS A 8 -36.95 -5.33 -4.12
N ARG A 9 -38.13 -5.37 -3.51
CA ARG A 9 -38.65 -4.26 -2.70
C ARG A 9 -39.10 -4.72 -1.33
N ILE A 10 -38.66 -4.04 -0.28
CA ILE A 10 -39.08 -4.27 1.11
C ILE A 10 -39.48 -2.93 1.71
N ALA A 11 -40.69 -2.84 2.27
CA ALA A 11 -41.20 -1.62 2.92
C ALA A 11 -41.12 -0.32 2.07
N GLY A 12 -41.12 -0.45 0.74
CA GLY A 12 -40.99 0.68 -0.18
C GLY A 12 -39.54 1.05 -0.55
N VAL A 13 -38.54 0.43 0.08
CA VAL A 13 -37.13 0.55 -0.28
C VAL A 13 -36.80 -0.43 -1.40
N GLU A 14 -36.21 0.09 -2.47
CA GLU A 14 -35.65 -0.72 -3.55
C GLU A 14 -34.28 -1.26 -3.13
N LEU A 15 -34.08 -2.56 -3.31
CA LEU A 15 -32.89 -3.30 -2.93
C LEU A 15 -32.34 -4.00 -4.16
N ASP A 16 -31.01 -4.05 -4.28
CA ASP A 16 -30.33 -4.40 -5.52
C ASP A 16 -30.10 -5.90 -5.71
N GLY A 17 -30.25 -6.71 -4.65
CA GLY A 17 -29.99 -8.13 -4.79
C GLY A 17 -29.94 -8.92 -3.50
N TYR A 18 -29.28 -10.09 -3.57
CA TYR A 18 -29.13 -10.99 -2.44
C TYR A 18 -27.70 -11.50 -2.29
N LEU A 19 -27.28 -11.70 -1.04
CA LEU A 19 -26.11 -12.50 -0.69
C LEU A 19 -26.59 -13.72 0.08
N GLY A 20 -26.51 -14.90 -0.55
CA GLY A 20 -27.21 -16.08 -0.03
C GLY A 20 -28.72 -15.88 -0.06
N ALA A 21 -29.36 -15.81 1.10
CA ALA A 21 -30.79 -15.53 1.25
C ALA A 21 -31.08 -14.13 1.84
N ASP A 22 -30.03 -13.36 2.15
CA ASP A 22 -30.13 -12.08 2.83
C ASP A 22 -30.08 -10.93 1.82
N SER A 23 -30.89 -9.89 2.06
CA SER A 23 -31.00 -8.74 1.17
C SER A 23 -29.71 -7.91 1.12
N VAL A 24 -29.40 -7.40 -0.06
CA VAL A 24 -28.28 -6.51 -0.36
C VAL A 24 -28.81 -5.18 -0.88
N MET A 25 -28.24 -4.08 -0.38
CA MET A 25 -28.39 -2.74 -0.93
C MET A 25 -27.04 -2.25 -1.45
N VAL A 26 -27.00 -1.74 -2.67
CA VAL A 26 -25.85 -1.04 -3.22
C VAL A 26 -26.04 0.45 -2.95
N PHE A 27 -25.17 1.00 -2.13
CA PHE A 27 -25.21 2.40 -1.75
C PHE A 27 -24.99 3.29 -2.97
N ASN A 28 -25.97 4.14 -3.28
CA ASN A 28 -25.93 5.00 -4.45
C ASN A 28 -25.16 6.30 -4.17
N TYR A 29 -23.84 6.19 -4.09
CA TYR A 29 -22.91 7.31 -3.89
C TYR A 29 -22.92 8.35 -5.03
N LYS A 30 -23.50 8.03 -6.19
CA LYS A 30 -23.53 8.94 -7.37
C LYS A 30 -24.75 9.86 -7.40
N LYS A 31 -25.86 9.47 -6.77
CA LYS A 31 -27.06 10.33 -6.72
C LYS A 31 -26.93 11.45 -5.70
N HIS A 32 -26.02 11.32 -4.73
CA HIS A 32 -25.80 12.30 -3.68
C HIS A 32 -24.32 12.32 -3.29
N GLU A 33 -23.55 13.28 -3.81
CA GLU A 33 -22.11 13.43 -3.53
C GLU A 33 -21.82 13.64 -2.03
N ASP A 34 -22.80 14.16 -1.27
CA ASP A 34 -22.67 14.46 0.15
C ASP A 34 -23.24 13.38 1.09
N VAL A 35 -23.83 12.29 0.57
CA VAL A 35 -24.43 11.27 1.44
C VAL A 35 -23.35 10.29 1.87
N ILE A 36 -23.14 10.26 3.19
CA ILE A 36 -22.19 9.39 3.84
C ILE A 36 -22.95 8.30 4.60
N LEU A 37 -22.45 7.08 4.56
CA LEU A 37 -22.92 5.97 5.37
C LEU A 37 -22.38 6.12 6.79
N ASP A 38 -23.11 6.85 7.62
CA ASP A 38 -22.88 6.95 9.06
C ASP A 38 -23.84 6.07 9.86
N ARG A 39 -23.81 6.20 11.19
CA ARG A 39 -24.71 5.43 12.07
C ARG A 39 -26.17 5.88 11.94
N GLU A 40 -26.41 7.17 11.66
CA GLU A 40 -27.75 7.74 11.54
C GLU A 40 -28.45 7.21 10.29
N PHE A 41 -27.72 7.05 9.18
CA PHE A 41 -28.21 6.38 7.98
C PHE A 41 -28.70 4.95 8.30
N ILE A 42 -27.94 4.19 9.09
CA ILE A 42 -28.35 2.83 9.48
C ILE A 42 -29.57 2.86 10.39
N ASP A 43 -29.66 3.85 11.29
CA ASP A 43 -30.85 4.06 12.12
C ASP A 43 -32.10 4.33 11.28
N ASP A 44 -32.02 5.22 10.29
CA ASP A 44 -33.14 5.54 9.41
C ASP A 44 -33.52 4.38 8.51
N LEU A 45 -32.53 3.66 7.98
CA LEU A 45 -32.75 2.44 7.22
C LEU A 45 -33.48 1.39 8.08
N HIS A 46 -33.09 1.24 9.34
CA HIS A 46 -33.75 0.32 10.27
C HIS A 46 -35.17 0.78 10.63
N LYS A 47 -35.43 2.08 10.77
CA LYS A 47 -36.81 2.58 11.00
C LYS A 47 -37.76 2.21 9.85
N ILE A 48 -37.26 2.19 8.61
CA ILE A 48 -38.08 1.88 7.42
C ILE A 48 -38.26 0.36 7.25
N LEU A 49 -37.15 -0.39 7.31
CA LEU A 49 -37.16 -1.83 7.08
C LEU A 49 -37.69 -2.62 8.28
N GLY A 50 -37.30 -2.19 9.49
CA GLY A 50 -37.65 -2.83 10.76
C GLY A 50 -37.38 -4.32 10.76
N ASP A 51 -38.33 -5.09 11.28
CA ASP A 51 -38.26 -6.54 11.38
C ASP A 51 -38.52 -7.30 10.07
N LYS A 52 -38.79 -6.60 8.96
CA LYS A 52 -39.10 -7.20 7.65
C LYS A 52 -37.83 -7.71 6.96
N VAL A 53 -36.67 -7.26 7.40
CA VAL A 53 -35.38 -7.84 7.03
C VAL A 53 -34.99 -8.93 8.04
N GLY A 54 -34.26 -9.93 7.55
CA GLY A 54 -33.79 -11.05 8.34
C GLY A 54 -32.73 -10.64 9.39
N TYR A 55 -32.05 -11.64 9.94
CA TYR A 55 -30.98 -11.42 10.91
C TYR A 55 -29.77 -10.68 10.30
N ARG A 56 -29.57 -10.77 8.98
CA ARG A 56 -28.47 -10.12 8.27
C ARG A 56 -29.01 -9.27 7.14
N PHE A 57 -28.36 -8.14 6.93
CA PHE A 57 -28.60 -7.25 5.81
C PHE A 57 -27.24 -6.72 5.34
N PHE A 58 -27.02 -6.65 4.04
CA PHE A 58 -25.72 -6.28 3.48
C PHE A 58 -25.81 -4.96 2.73
N ILE A 59 -24.83 -4.07 2.95
CA ILE A 59 -24.70 -2.80 2.26
C ILE A 59 -23.37 -2.79 1.53
N VAL A 60 -23.41 -2.70 0.21
CA VAL A 60 -22.22 -2.55 -0.64
C VAL A 60 -21.97 -1.06 -0.86
N VAL A 61 -20.80 -0.57 -0.45
CA VAL A 61 -20.54 0.88 -0.37
C VAL A 61 -19.06 1.20 -0.61
N PRO A 62 -18.69 2.32 -1.26
CA PRO A 62 -17.31 2.79 -1.28
C PRO A 62 -16.73 2.95 0.13
N ALA A 63 -15.50 2.51 0.36
CA ALA A 63 -14.87 2.54 1.68
C ALA A 63 -14.86 3.94 2.32
N ALA A 64 -14.57 4.98 1.55
CA ALA A 64 -14.54 6.35 2.06
C ALA A 64 -15.90 7.02 2.21
N SER A 65 -16.98 6.37 1.76
CA SER A 65 -18.33 6.82 2.08
C SER A 65 -18.79 6.27 3.44
N VAL A 66 -17.93 5.65 4.28
CA VAL A 66 -18.32 5.05 5.56
C VAL A 66 -17.68 5.79 6.74
N MET A 67 -18.48 6.27 7.70
CA MET A 67 -18.00 7.04 8.88
C MET A 67 -17.79 6.21 10.14
N PHE A 68 -17.76 4.88 10.02
CA PHE A 68 -17.55 3.98 11.14
C PHE A 68 -16.64 2.81 10.75
N PHE A 69 -15.90 2.31 11.73
CA PHE A 69 -14.88 1.27 11.52
C PHE A 69 -15.44 -0.14 11.56
N GLU A 70 -16.52 -0.38 12.31
CA GLU A 70 -17.09 -1.71 12.45
C GLU A 70 -17.59 -2.27 11.11
N ASP A 71 -17.43 -3.58 10.91
CA ASP A 71 -17.92 -4.26 9.70
C ASP A 71 -19.43 -4.47 9.71
N TYR A 72 -20.08 -4.25 10.85
CA TYR A 72 -21.53 -4.22 10.95
C TYR A 72 -22.03 -3.35 12.10
N ILE A 73 -23.27 -2.90 11.99
CA ILE A 73 -24.01 -2.24 13.07
C ILE A 73 -25.24 -3.10 13.41
N GLU A 74 -25.47 -3.32 14.71
CA GLU A 74 -26.65 -4.04 15.21
C GLU A 74 -27.80 -3.07 15.48
N LYS A 75 -29.00 -3.41 15.00
CA LYS A 75 -30.26 -2.75 15.35
C LYS A 75 -31.35 -3.80 15.54
N GLY A 76 -31.88 -3.89 16.77
CA GLY A 76 -32.83 -4.94 17.14
C GLY A 76 -32.23 -6.34 16.93
N LYS A 77 -32.90 -7.17 16.13
CA LYS A 77 -32.43 -8.51 15.76
C LYS A 77 -31.55 -8.53 14.50
N THR A 78 -31.34 -7.38 13.85
CA THR A 78 -30.74 -7.29 12.52
C THR A 78 -29.32 -6.75 12.60
N LYS A 79 -28.40 -7.40 11.87
CA LYS A 79 -27.03 -6.94 11.66
C LYS A 79 -26.89 -6.37 10.25
N TYR A 80 -26.52 -5.10 10.17
CA TYR A 80 -26.24 -4.40 8.91
C TYR A 80 -24.76 -4.49 8.61
N PHE A 81 -24.36 -5.45 7.78
CA PHE A 81 -22.98 -5.67 7.36
C PHE A 81 -22.60 -4.70 6.24
N VAL A 82 -21.39 -4.14 6.34
CA VAL A 82 -20.85 -3.19 5.36
C VAL A 82 -19.76 -3.86 4.53
N LEU A 83 -20.09 -4.10 3.27
CA LEU A 83 -19.17 -4.62 2.27
C LEU A 83 -18.49 -3.44 1.58
N ARG A 84 -17.38 -2.99 2.16
CA ARG A 84 -16.61 -1.84 1.67
C ARG A 84 -15.93 -2.18 0.34
N ILE A 85 -16.20 -1.38 -0.69
CA ILE A 85 -15.49 -1.42 -1.97
C ILE A 85 -14.28 -0.48 -1.85
N PRO A 86 -13.04 -1.00 -1.97
CA PRO A 86 -11.84 -0.17 -2.04
C PRO A 86 -11.86 0.77 -3.26
N TYR A 87 -11.20 1.92 -3.15
CA TYR A 87 -11.20 2.91 -4.23
C TYR A 87 -10.56 2.40 -5.53
N SER A 88 -9.53 1.54 -5.45
CA SER A 88 -8.89 0.93 -6.62
C SER A 88 -9.89 0.19 -7.51
N ILE A 89 -10.89 -0.45 -6.91
CA ILE A 89 -11.96 -1.15 -7.64
C ILE A 89 -12.98 -0.18 -8.26
N ILE A 90 -13.25 0.96 -7.60
CA ILE A 90 -14.20 1.96 -8.10
C ILE A 90 -13.60 2.75 -9.26
N ASP A 91 -12.32 3.12 -9.15
CA ASP A 91 -11.58 3.82 -10.19
C ASP A 91 -11.39 2.96 -11.44
N GLU A 92 -11.15 1.65 -11.29
CA GLU A 92 -11.14 0.70 -12.40
C GLU A 92 -12.44 0.71 -13.25
N LEU A 93 -13.57 1.10 -12.64
CA LEU A 93 -14.87 1.24 -13.31
C LEU A 93 -15.08 2.63 -13.92
N HIS A 94 -14.36 3.67 -13.48
CA HIS A 94 -14.43 5.03 -14.00
C HIS A 94 -13.23 5.30 -14.92
N ARG A 95 -13.48 5.57 -16.21
CA ARG A 95 -12.43 5.83 -17.21
C ARG A 95 -11.71 7.19 -17.03
N ARG A 96 -11.31 7.56 -15.81
CA ARG A 96 -10.39 8.68 -15.56
C ARG A 96 -9.03 8.08 -15.22
N GLY A 97 -8.00 8.48 -15.96
CA GLY A 97 -6.64 8.04 -15.69
C GLY A 97 -6.17 8.66 -14.38
N PHE A 98 -5.73 7.82 -13.45
CA PHE A 98 -5.15 8.26 -12.20
C PHE A 98 -3.88 9.08 -12.45
N THR A 99 -3.66 10.11 -11.63
CA THR A 99 -2.32 10.62 -11.33
C THR A 99 -1.94 10.02 -9.99
N HIS A 100 -1.02 9.05 -10.01
CA HIS A 100 -0.56 8.33 -8.83
C HIS A 100 -0.08 9.28 -7.73
N ILE A 101 -0.30 8.90 -6.45
CA ILE A 101 0.62 9.31 -5.39
C ILE A 101 1.98 8.98 -5.96
N LYS A 102 2.81 9.99 -6.16
CA LYS A 102 4.20 9.75 -6.51
C LYS A 102 4.96 9.97 -5.24
N GLN A 103 5.36 8.87 -4.62
CA GLN A 103 6.42 8.96 -3.64
C GLN A 103 7.60 9.69 -4.28
N PRO A 104 8.27 10.59 -3.54
CA PRO A 104 9.33 11.40 -4.09
C PRO A 104 10.43 10.50 -4.64
N ILE A 105 10.86 10.80 -5.87
CA ILE A 105 12.01 10.12 -6.49
C ILE A 105 13.30 10.91 -6.31
N ARG A 106 13.22 12.07 -5.63
CA ARG A 106 14.30 12.99 -5.23
C ARG A 106 13.85 13.83 -4.03
N GLU A 107 14.80 14.33 -3.25
CA GLU A 107 14.54 15.12 -2.04
C GLU A 107 13.68 16.38 -2.29
N ALA A 108 13.87 17.05 -3.45
CA ALA A 108 13.13 18.25 -3.79
C ALA A 108 11.60 18.03 -3.93
N ASP A 109 11.16 16.77 -4.12
CA ASP A 109 9.77 16.41 -4.38
C ASP A 109 8.98 16.11 -3.09
N VAL A 110 9.64 16.17 -1.93
CA VAL A 110 9.01 15.85 -0.64
C VAL A 110 7.81 16.76 -0.36
N ASN A 111 7.90 18.05 -0.74
CA ASN A 111 6.82 19.02 -0.54
C ASN A 111 5.70 18.95 -1.60
N ASP A 112 5.89 18.18 -2.67
CA ASP A 112 4.90 17.99 -3.74
C ASP A 112 3.95 16.80 -3.46
N THR A 113 3.98 16.26 -2.24
CA THR A 113 3.06 15.19 -1.80
C THR A 113 1.64 15.73 -1.66
N ILE A 114 0.89 15.63 -2.76
CA ILE A 114 -0.53 15.99 -2.88
C ILE A 114 -1.40 15.16 -1.92
N ASP A 115 -2.43 15.79 -1.33
CA ASP A 115 -3.54 15.15 -0.62
C ASP A 115 -4.14 14.01 -1.45
N ALA A 116 -3.74 12.78 -1.14
CA ALA A 116 -4.20 11.61 -1.86
C ALA A 116 -4.85 10.61 -0.91
N VAL A 117 -6.18 10.56 -1.02
CA VAL A 117 -7.00 9.53 -0.41
C VAL A 117 -6.98 8.32 -1.34
N GLY A 118 -6.10 7.36 -1.05
CA GLY A 118 -5.88 6.20 -1.92
C GLY A 118 -5.28 5.02 -1.19
N PHE A 119 -5.97 4.51 -0.16
CA PHE A 119 -5.62 3.19 0.37
C PHE A 119 -6.00 2.12 -0.66
N ASP A 120 -4.99 1.55 -1.32
CA ASP A 120 -5.07 0.29 -2.05
C ASP A 120 -4.53 -0.84 -1.15
N PHE A 121 -4.81 -2.09 -1.50
CA PHE A 121 -4.19 -3.24 -0.83
C PHE A 121 -2.67 -3.15 -0.97
N ILE A 122 -1.92 -3.21 0.14
CA ILE A 122 -0.46 -3.22 0.13
C ILE A 122 0.02 -4.38 -0.77
N GLN A 123 0.61 -4.04 -1.91
CA GLN A 123 1.22 -4.99 -2.84
C GLN A 123 2.73 -4.91 -2.68
N ILE A 124 3.30 -5.86 -1.92
CA ILE A 124 4.75 -5.88 -1.67
C ILE A 124 5.48 -5.99 -3.03
N PRO A 125 6.41 -5.08 -3.36
CA PRO A 125 7.16 -5.14 -4.62
C PRO A 125 8.11 -6.34 -4.65
N ASP A 126 8.39 -6.83 -5.86
CA ASP A 126 9.40 -7.86 -6.09
C ASP A 126 10.79 -7.22 -6.10
N VAL A 127 11.63 -7.59 -5.14
CA VAL A 127 12.99 -7.05 -4.97
C VAL A 127 13.99 -8.19 -4.96
N GLU A 128 15.07 -8.04 -5.73
CA GLU A 128 16.24 -8.93 -5.70
C GLU A 128 17.51 -8.07 -5.58
N CYS A 129 18.32 -8.36 -4.56
CA CYS A 129 19.55 -7.61 -4.27
C CYS A 129 20.78 -8.53 -4.13
N GLU A 130 21.95 -7.97 -4.43
CA GLU A 130 23.26 -8.53 -4.09
C GLU A 130 23.90 -7.67 -2.98
N TYR A 131 24.46 -8.31 -1.96
CA TYR A 131 25.08 -7.63 -0.82
C TYR A 131 26.59 -7.91 -0.83
N CYS A 132 27.37 -6.86 -1.00
CA CYS A 132 28.81 -6.94 -1.23
C CYS A 132 29.59 -6.08 -0.26
N ILE A 133 30.77 -6.54 0.13
CA ILE A 133 31.81 -5.70 0.74
C ILE A 133 32.85 -5.41 -0.34
N GLU A 134 33.11 -4.13 -0.57
CA GLU A 134 34.06 -3.63 -1.55
C GLU A 134 35.03 -2.62 -0.92
N ASP A 135 36.18 -2.41 -1.55
CA ASP A 135 37.08 -1.32 -1.17
C ASP A 135 36.55 0.02 -1.69
N LYS A 136 36.70 1.08 -0.89
CA LYS A 136 36.32 2.45 -1.23
C LYS A 136 36.93 2.87 -2.57
N LYS A 137 36.09 3.23 -3.55
CA LYS A 137 36.56 3.76 -4.84
C LYS A 137 37.25 5.12 -4.63
N GLY A 138 38.58 5.18 -4.84
CA GLY A 138 39.32 6.44 -5.02
C GLY A 138 40.14 6.96 -3.83
N GLN A 139 40.34 6.20 -2.75
CA GLN A 139 41.26 6.58 -1.67
C GLN A 139 42.49 5.67 -1.66
N VAL A 140 43.68 6.29 -1.75
CA VAL A 140 44.98 5.63 -1.55
C VAL A 140 45.00 5.03 -0.14
N GLU A 141 45.43 3.78 -0.03
CA GLU A 141 45.58 3.00 1.20
C GLU A 141 46.17 3.84 2.35
N ILE A 142 45.31 4.38 3.21
CA ILE A 142 45.69 4.86 4.53
C ILE A 142 44.91 4.02 5.55
N ALA A 143 45.68 3.47 6.48
CA ALA A 143 45.30 2.44 7.43
C ALA A 143 43.95 2.67 8.14
N ASN A 144 43.15 1.60 8.17
CA ASN A 144 41.93 1.36 8.96
C ASN A 144 40.71 2.23 8.57
N GLY A 145 39.91 1.73 7.61
CA GLY A 145 38.60 2.31 7.26
C GLY A 145 38.20 2.25 5.78
N ASN A 146 38.78 1.34 4.99
CA ASN A 146 38.68 1.34 3.52
C ASN A 146 37.58 0.43 2.94
N LYS A 147 36.75 -0.21 3.77
CA LYS A 147 35.69 -1.12 3.29
C LYS A 147 34.32 -0.44 3.31
N GLU A 148 33.61 -0.56 2.20
CA GLU A 148 32.21 -0.14 2.03
C GLU A 148 31.32 -1.36 1.84
N ALA A 149 30.13 -1.30 2.41
CA ALA A 149 29.04 -2.18 2.10
C ALA A 149 28.26 -1.60 0.92
N ALA A 150 27.94 -2.46 -0.05
CA ALA A 150 27.13 -2.12 -1.21
C ALA A 150 25.93 -3.07 -1.28
N VAL A 151 24.72 -2.51 -1.29
CA VAL A 151 23.48 -3.22 -1.60
C VAL A 151 23.10 -2.88 -3.03
N LYS A 152 23.32 -3.83 -3.94
CA LYS A 152 23.06 -3.66 -5.36
C LYS A 152 21.68 -4.19 -5.70
N ILE A 153 20.81 -3.31 -6.18
CA ILE A 153 19.43 -3.65 -6.54
C ILE A 153 19.42 -4.19 -7.96
N GLU A 154 19.38 -5.51 -8.10
CA GLU A 154 19.36 -6.18 -9.41
C GLU A 154 17.99 -6.08 -10.05
N LYS A 155 16.93 -6.26 -9.25
CA LYS A 155 15.55 -6.21 -9.72
C LYS A 155 14.67 -5.47 -8.72
N PHE A 156 13.82 -4.60 -9.26
CA PHE A 156 12.72 -4.00 -8.52
C PHE A 156 11.51 -3.88 -9.45
N LYS A 157 10.38 -4.49 -9.08
CA LYS A 157 9.11 -4.37 -9.81
C LYS A 157 7.94 -4.20 -8.86
N SER A 158 7.15 -3.15 -9.08
CA SER A 158 5.89 -2.96 -8.36
C SER A 158 4.84 -3.97 -8.79
N ASN A 159 4.14 -4.50 -7.81
CA ASN A 159 2.94 -5.31 -8.02
C ASN A 159 1.73 -4.37 -7.99
N ILE A 160 0.90 -4.37 -9.04
CA ILE A 160 -0.32 -3.55 -9.10
C ILE A 160 -1.49 -4.45 -9.48
N LEU A 161 -2.56 -4.39 -8.69
CA LEU A 161 -3.83 -5.04 -9.02
C LEU A 161 -4.57 -4.17 -10.05
N SER A 162 -4.39 -4.48 -11.33
CA SER A 162 -5.09 -3.81 -12.43
C SER A 162 -5.60 -4.83 -13.46
N LYS A 163 -6.80 -4.61 -13.99
CA LYS A 163 -7.33 -5.40 -15.12
C LYS A 163 -6.51 -5.29 -16.41
N LYS A 164 -5.71 -4.23 -16.54
CA LYS A 164 -4.73 -4.07 -17.62
C LYS A 164 -3.33 -4.21 -17.05
N PRO A 165 -2.49 -5.12 -17.58
CA PRO A 165 -1.09 -5.16 -17.21
C PRO A 165 -0.47 -3.78 -17.48
N LEU A 166 -0.09 -3.08 -16.41
CA LEU A 166 0.84 -1.97 -16.52
C LEU A 166 2.22 -2.63 -16.47
N GLU A 167 2.90 -2.64 -17.61
CA GLU A 167 4.27 -3.12 -17.67
C GLU A 167 5.20 -1.95 -17.39
N PHE A 168 6.02 -2.10 -16.36
CA PHE A 168 7.09 -1.19 -16.03
C PHE A 168 8.43 -1.87 -16.30
N GLU A 169 9.39 -1.07 -16.73
CA GLU A 169 10.77 -1.49 -16.86
C GLU A 169 11.39 -1.76 -15.47
N ASN A 170 12.46 -2.55 -15.44
CA ASN A 170 13.12 -2.89 -14.20
C ASN A 170 13.61 -1.62 -13.46
N ARG A 171 13.25 -1.49 -12.18
CA ARG A 171 13.57 -0.35 -11.29
C ARG A 171 12.91 0.98 -11.67
N GLU A 172 12.02 1.00 -12.67
CA GLU A 172 11.30 2.21 -13.06
C GLU A 172 10.41 2.76 -11.94
N THR A 173 9.79 1.85 -11.18
CA THR A 173 8.85 2.21 -10.13
C THR A 173 9.48 2.32 -8.75
N LEU A 174 10.80 2.13 -8.61
CA LEU A 174 11.49 2.37 -7.35
C LEU A 174 11.41 3.88 -7.03
N SER A 175 10.99 4.22 -5.82
CA SER A 175 10.98 5.61 -5.34
C SER A 175 12.19 5.90 -4.48
N MET A 176 12.38 5.12 -3.42
CA MET A 176 13.49 5.31 -2.50
C MET A 176 13.81 4.02 -1.72
N VAL A 177 14.97 4.01 -1.10
CA VAL A 177 15.39 3.01 -0.12
C VAL A 177 15.69 3.73 1.18
N MET A 178 15.05 3.30 2.26
CA MET A 178 15.32 3.78 3.62
C MET A 178 16.12 2.73 4.39
N VAL A 179 17.02 3.19 5.25
CA VAL A 179 17.93 2.34 6.02
C VAL A 179 17.93 2.74 7.50
N ASP A 180 17.90 1.73 8.35
CA ASP A 180 18.21 1.76 9.79
C ASP A 180 19.39 0.80 9.99
N TYR A 181 20.55 1.31 10.41
CA TYR A 181 21.78 0.54 10.50
C TYR A 181 21.92 -0.29 11.80
N ASN A 182 21.06 -0.03 12.80
CA ASN A 182 21.15 -0.61 14.14
C ASN A 182 19.80 -1.14 14.64
N TYR A 183 19.02 -1.71 13.72
CA TYR A 183 17.66 -2.15 13.94
C TYR A 183 17.52 -3.14 15.11
N ASP A 184 16.71 -2.77 16.10
CA ASP A 184 16.54 -3.50 17.36
C ASP A 184 15.52 -4.65 17.30
N SER A 185 14.94 -4.93 16.13
CA SER A 185 13.81 -5.86 15.92
C SER A 185 12.45 -5.41 16.44
N GLU A 186 12.33 -4.19 16.94
CA GLU A 186 11.08 -3.62 17.47
C GLU A 186 10.63 -2.41 16.65
N VAL A 187 11.46 -1.37 16.55
CA VAL A 187 11.12 -0.08 15.94
C VAL A 187 12.12 0.25 14.85
N PHE A 188 11.63 0.70 13.70
CA PHE A 188 12.49 1.23 12.64
C PHE A 188 12.89 2.66 13.00
N ASP A 189 14.19 2.87 13.27
CA ASP A 189 14.77 4.19 13.51
C ASP A 189 15.52 4.66 12.25
N PHE A 190 15.00 5.69 11.60
CA PHE A 190 15.45 6.10 10.28
C PHE A 190 16.81 6.80 10.34
N ASP A 191 17.83 6.23 9.67
CA ASP A 191 19.17 6.82 9.57
C ASP A 191 19.40 7.55 8.23
N ASP A 192 19.17 6.85 7.11
CA ASP A 192 19.54 7.33 5.77
C ASP A 192 18.45 7.00 4.73
N VAL A 193 18.29 7.87 3.73
CA VAL A 193 17.42 7.68 2.55
C VAL A 193 18.22 7.79 1.25
N PHE A 194 17.93 6.89 0.32
CA PHE A 194 18.50 6.88 -1.01
C PHE A 194 17.37 6.98 -2.03
N TYR A 195 17.26 8.13 -2.69
CA TYR A 195 16.24 8.36 -3.70
C TYR A 195 16.59 7.67 -5.03
N ALA A 196 15.57 7.23 -5.77
CA ALA A 196 15.75 6.52 -7.03
C ALA A 196 16.53 7.32 -8.09
N GLU A 197 16.41 8.65 -8.11
CA GLU A 197 17.20 9.49 -9.03
C GLU A 197 18.71 9.35 -8.77
N ASP A 198 19.11 9.31 -7.50
CA ASP A 198 20.52 9.21 -7.11
C ASP A 198 21.02 7.77 -7.19
N LEU A 199 20.18 6.80 -6.85
CA LEU A 199 20.46 5.37 -7.09
C LEU A 199 20.71 5.11 -8.57
N LYS A 200 19.92 5.69 -9.47
CA LYS A 200 20.11 5.54 -10.92
C LYS A 200 21.45 6.10 -11.40
N LYS A 201 21.95 7.19 -10.80
CA LYS A 201 23.28 7.75 -11.09
C LYS A 201 24.41 6.88 -10.54
N ASN A 202 24.15 6.15 -9.45
CA ASN A 202 25.09 5.27 -8.77
C ASN A 202 24.85 3.78 -9.06
N GLU A 203 24.52 3.44 -10.32
CA GLU A 203 24.39 2.05 -10.79
C GLU A 203 23.40 1.17 -9.99
N TRP A 204 22.41 1.79 -9.34
CA TRP A 204 21.41 1.17 -8.46
C TRP A 204 22.01 0.52 -7.21
N GLU A 205 23.04 1.16 -6.65
CA GLU A 205 23.71 0.71 -5.44
C GLU A 205 23.48 1.67 -4.27
N VAL A 206 23.05 1.11 -3.14
CA VAL A 206 23.09 1.78 -1.84
C VAL A 206 24.46 1.48 -1.23
N ARG A 207 25.28 2.51 -1.02
CA ARG A 207 26.64 2.38 -0.49
C ARG A 207 26.79 3.11 0.84
N PHE A 208 27.47 2.48 1.79
CA PHE A 208 27.72 3.04 3.12
C PHE A 208 28.93 2.36 3.77
N ASP A 209 29.48 3.01 4.81
CA ASP A 209 30.59 2.45 5.58
C ASP A 209 30.16 1.15 6.28
N VAL A 210 30.97 0.08 6.15
CA VAL A 210 30.70 -1.21 6.81
C VAL A 210 30.50 -1.04 8.32
N ASP A 211 31.26 -0.13 8.92
CA ASP A 211 31.25 0.11 10.37
C ASP A 211 29.92 0.72 10.87
N LYS A 212 29.04 1.20 9.97
CA LYS A 212 27.70 1.64 10.35
C LYS A 212 26.82 0.46 10.78
N ILE A 213 27.00 -0.74 10.22
CA ILE A 213 26.16 -1.90 10.54
C ILE A 213 26.43 -2.34 11.99
N ALA A 214 25.51 -2.04 12.90
CA ALA A 214 25.61 -2.37 14.31
C ALA A 214 24.68 -3.56 14.62
N GLY A 215 25.19 -4.77 14.46
CA GLY A 215 24.43 -6.01 14.66
C GLY A 215 23.63 -6.36 13.40
N GLN A 216 22.44 -5.79 13.26
CA GLN A 216 21.60 -5.95 12.07
C GLN A 216 21.04 -4.60 11.62
N MET A 217 20.77 -4.50 10.33
CA MET A 217 20.15 -3.34 9.70
C MET A 217 18.79 -3.72 9.13
N MET A 218 17.86 -2.76 9.07
CA MET A 218 16.64 -2.87 8.29
C MET A 218 16.75 -2.02 7.02
N ILE A 219 16.38 -2.61 5.89
CA ILE A 219 16.30 -1.95 4.59
C ILE A 219 14.85 -1.97 4.14
N ILE A 220 14.30 -0.81 3.80
CA ILE A 220 12.93 -0.66 3.29
C ILE A 220 13.00 -0.10 1.88
N TYR A 221 12.53 -0.88 0.91
CA TYR A 221 12.39 -0.46 -0.48
C TYR A 221 10.96 0.01 -0.72
N ILE A 222 10.81 1.23 -1.22
CA ILE A 222 9.51 1.88 -1.40
C ILE A 222 9.29 2.16 -2.88
N ASP A 223 8.14 1.76 -3.41
CA ASP A 223 7.77 2.12 -4.78
C ASP A 223 7.07 3.48 -4.89
N ILE A 224 6.91 3.97 -6.12
CA ILE A 224 6.23 5.24 -6.37
C ILE A 224 4.79 5.28 -5.85
N PHE A 225 4.15 4.13 -5.59
CA PHE A 225 2.78 4.02 -5.10
C PHE A 225 2.69 3.96 -3.56
N GLY A 226 3.83 3.88 -2.86
CA GLY A 226 3.89 3.77 -1.41
C GLY A 226 3.85 2.34 -0.87
N ASN A 227 4.01 1.32 -1.71
CA ASN A 227 4.18 -0.04 -1.22
C ASN A 227 5.61 -0.27 -0.75
N GLU A 228 5.75 -1.06 0.33
CA GLU A 228 7.02 -1.30 0.99
C GLU A 228 7.41 -2.78 0.93
N LYS A 229 8.69 -3.05 0.66
CA LYS A 229 9.36 -4.32 0.96
C LYS A 229 10.39 -4.07 2.03
N ARG A 230 10.33 -4.85 3.12
CA ARG A 230 11.29 -4.78 4.24
C ARG A 230 12.20 -6.00 4.24
N GLU A 231 13.47 -5.77 4.55
CA GLU A 231 14.48 -6.79 4.72
C GLU A 231 15.34 -6.47 5.93
N VAL A 232 15.75 -7.49 6.67
CA VAL A 232 16.68 -7.36 7.79
C VAL A 232 17.95 -8.12 7.42
N LYS A 233 19.10 -7.46 7.53
CA LYS A 233 20.41 -7.99 7.13
C LYS A 233 21.46 -7.78 8.21
N GLY A 234 22.27 -8.80 8.46
CA GLY A 234 23.49 -8.68 9.25
C GLY A 234 24.72 -8.53 8.35
N LEU A 235 25.87 -8.20 8.93
CA LEU A 235 27.13 -8.08 8.20
C LEU A 235 27.52 -9.40 7.50
N GLU A 236 27.15 -10.54 8.07
CA GLU A 236 27.42 -11.88 7.55
C GLU A 236 26.73 -12.17 6.20
N GLU A 237 25.70 -11.42 5.83
CA GLU A 237 25.04 -11.56 4.53
C GLU A 237 25.79 -10.83 3.41
N PHE A 238 26.72 -9.94 3.76
CA PHE A 238 27.55 -9.22 2.79
C PHE A 238 28.79 -10.05 2.42
N LYS A 239 28.96 -10.33 1.14
CA LYS A 239 30.08 -11.14 0.63
C LYS A 239 31.23 -10.26 0.17
N GLU A 240 32.47 -10.63 0.49
CA GLU A 240 33.63 -9.94 -0.07
C GLU A 240 33.70 -10.15 -1.59
N ARG A 241 33.70 -9.05 -2.33
CA ARG A 241 33.83 -9.11 -3.78
C ARG A 241 35.31 -9.14 -4.14
N ARG A 242 35.81 -10.30 -4.55
CA ARG A 242 37.17 -10.39 -5.13
C ARG A 242 37.12 -9.84 -6.55
N GLN A 243 37.83 -8.73 -6.80
CA GLN A 243 38.08 -8.26 -8.16
C GLN A 243 38.89 -9.34 -8.89
N ASN A 244 38.29 -9.94 -9.93
CA ASN A 244 38.99 -10.77 -10.92
C ASN A 244 39.39 -9.90 -12.11
#